data_AF-A0A1W1HXF7-F1
#
_entry.id   AF-A0A1W1HXF7-F1
#
_cell.length_a   1.000
_cell.length_b   1.000
_cell.length_c   1.000
_cell.angle_alpha   90.00
_cell.angle_beta   90.00
_cell.angle_gamma   90.00
#
_symmetry.space_group_name_H-M   'P 1'
#
loop_
_entity.id
_entity.type
_entity.pdbx_description
1 polymer ?
#
loop_
_entity_poly.entity_id
_entity_poly.type
_entity_poly.pdbx_seq_one_letter_code
_entity_poly.pdbx_strand_id
1 'polypeptide(L)'
;MDKSPVIIPAARPEAPAFRFCCLLAEPIFTKDSPKEHSPSGGNKKEVSGIIYTCNGGFIDIAHMRDVCDLTRYYHHQLKRKAGKKDETFSSVHHYKILGHNGKIVKDIPRDKLLHVAARLAYLESVCHEIVTYWYIDPDVPGGHNSAFSPEDLVSNHLGANLGIRAIEALEKGTFYMYEDAVTSELTRLLSDLGDEGATATRTKLALGLVQTVPWYIPSVPTTEMKLLRRNFGQNGDFNIVNPWIVPGVTGCTGSTWPVAISKTWDLTLDTYFTITYKPDLVWYVPASPVAKKMLGGEVPHTSFTGHIATLRKHAEQRYGSSYDSPEP
;
A
#
# COMPACT_ATOMS: atom_id res chain seq x y z
N MET A 1 -10.55 33.34 35.01
CA MET A 1 -10.79 33.00 33.59
C MET A 1 -10.02 31.72 33.32
N ASP A 2 -10.74 30.62 33.36
CA ASP A 2 -10.23 29.28 33.08
C ASP A 2 -9.81 29.21 31.59
N LYS A 3 -8.50 29.11 31.34
CA LYS A 3 -7.93 28.91 30.01
C LYS A 3 -7.73 27.41 29.78
N SER A 4 -8.81 26.64 29.90
CA SER A 4 -8.85 25.30 29.35
C SER A 4 -8.60 25.42 27.83
N PRO A 5 -7.61 24.70 27.26
CA PRO A 5 -7.33 24.77 25.84
C PRO A 5 -8.59 24.35 25.07
N VAL A 6 -9.03 25.19 24.14
CA VAL A 6 -10.09 24.85 23.20
C VAL A 6 -9.56 23.70 22.36
N ILE A 7 -10.00 22.48 22.66
CA ILE A 7 -9.79 21.33 21.78
C ILE A 7 -10.64 21.61 20.54
N ILE A 8 -10.02 22.20 19.52
CA ILE A 8 -10.62 22.30 18.20
C ILE A 8 -10.77 20.85 17.73
N PRO A 9 -11.99 20.33 17.49
CA PRO A 9 -12.15 19.01 16.94
C PRO A 9 -11.38 18.98 15.62
N ALA A 10 -10.45 18.04 15.47
CA ALA A 10 -9.77 17.84 14.20
C ALA A 10 -10.82 17.79 13.09
N ALA A 11 -10.59 18.54 12.00
CA ALA A 11 -11.46 18.50 10.84
C ALA A 11 -11.73 17.04 10.44
N ARG A 12 -12.96 16.76 9.97
CA ARG A 12 -13.36 15.41 9.60
C ARG A 12 -12.32 14.85 8.62
N PRO A 13 -11.77 13.64 8.83
CA PRO A 13 -10.88 13.07 7.84
C PRO A 13 -11.70 12.82 6.56
N GLU A 14 -11.41 13.61 5.53
CA GLU A 14 -11.89 13.36 4.18
C GLU A 14 -11.21 12.12 3.62
N ALA A 15 -11.68 11.66 2.46
CA ALA A 15 -10.94 10.70 1.67
C ALA A 15 -9.48 11.18 1.49
N PRO A 16 -8.44 10.35 1.68
CA PRO A 16 -7.09 10.77 1.33
C PRO A 16 -7.02 11.20 -0.12
N ALA A 17 -6.28 12.28 -0.37
CA ALA A 17 -5.96 12.69 -1.72
C ALA A 17 -5.03 11.66 -2.37
N PHE A 18 -5.08 11.57 -3.70
CA PHE A 18 -4.21 10.69 -4.47
C PHE A 18 -2.74 11.16 -4.39
N ARG A 19 -1.80 10.23 -4.16
CA ARG A 19 -0.35 10.49 -4.23
C ARG A 19 0.26 9.84 -5.46
N PHE A 20 1.11 10.59 -6.17
CA PHE A 20 1.89 10.07 -7.30
C PHE A 20 3.15 9.35 -6.80
N CYS A 21 3.12 8.02 -6.70
CA CYS A 21 4.30 7.14 -6.77
C CYS A 21 3.82 5.69 -6.83
N CYS A 22 4.08 5.00 -7.94
CA CYS A 22 3.65 3.63 -8.22
C CYS A 22 4.63 3.01 -9.23
N LEU A 23 5.93 3.26 -9.11
CA LEU A 23 6.92 2.70 -10.04
C LEU A 23 8.21 2.40 -9.29
N LEU A 24 8.71 1.16 -9.42
CA LEU A 24 10.02 0.74 -8.95
C LEU A 24 11.14 1.44 -9.74
N ALA A 25 11.33 2.72 -9.46
CA ALA A 25 12.22 3.61 -10.15
C ALA A 25 13.05 4.41 -9.14
N GLU A 26 14.07 5.10 -9.64
CA GLU A 26 14.87 5.97 -8.79
C GLU A 26 13.96 6.96 -8.05
N PRO A 27 14.26 7.23 -6.77
CA PRO A 27 13.44 8.14 -6.00
C PRO A 27 13.39 9.51 -6.67
N ILE A 28 12.22 10.15 -6.64
CA ILE A 28 12.06 11.58 -6.93
C ILE A 28 12.60 12.41 -5.74
N PHE A 29 13.69 11.97 -5.08
CA PHE A 29 14.32 12.66 -3.96
C PHE A 29 15.57 13.39 -4.44
N THR A 30 15.54 14.73 -4.39
CA THR A 30 16.73 15.58 -4.55
C THR A 30 17.34 16.02 -3.22
N LYS A 31 16.68 15.80 -2.07
CA LYS A 31 17.21 16.10 -0.71
C LYS A 31 16.63 15.16 0.37
N ASP A 32 17.38 14.99 1.45
CA ASP A 32 17.30 13.94 2.48
C ASP A 32 15.94 13.68 3.16
N SER A 33 15.53 12.40 3.18
CA SER A 33 14.50 11.73 4.01
C SER A 33 13.04 12.26 3.94
N PRO A 34 12.04 11.37 4.10
CA PRO A 34 10.62 11.74 4.07
C PRO A 34 10.21 12.43 5.39
N LYS A 35 10.52 13.73 5.54
CA LYS A 35 10.40 14.41 6.85
C LYS A 35 9.03 14.99 7.19
N GLU A 36 8.08 15.13 6.26
CA GLU A 36 6.77 15.74 6.57
C GLU A 36 5.61 14.96 5.93
N HIS A 37 4.48 14.82 6.66
CA HIS A 37 3.20 14.21 6.20
C HIS A 37 2.10 15.26 6.03
N SER A 38 1.21 15.05 5.07
CA SER A 38 0.03 15.86 4.78
C SER A 38 -1.04 14.99 4.12
N PRO A 39 -2.20 14.77 4.76
CA PRO A 39 -3.26 13.89 4.24
C PRO A 39 -3.94 14.41 2.96
N SER A 40 -3.70 15.66 2.57
CA SER A 40 -4.23 16.27 1.34
C SER A 40 -3.33 16.07 0.10
N GLY A 41 -2.23 15.31 0.21
CA GLY A 41 -1.40 14.90 -0.94
C GLY A 41 -0.75 16.05 -1.72
N GLY A 42 -0.65 17.24 -1.12
CA GLY A 42 -0.28 18.48 -1.82
C GLY A 42 0.61 19.43 -1.04
N ASN A 43 1.13 19.05 0.13
CA ASN A 43 2.15 19.88 0.78
C ASN A 43 3.46 19.73 0.00
N LYS A 44 4.02 20.86 -0.47
CA LYS A 44 5.29 20.93 -1.23
C LYS A 44 6.51 20.37 -0.47
N LYS A 45 6.31 20.01 0.80
CA LYS A 45 7.33 19.43 1.69
C LYS A 45 7.12 17.94 1.98
N GLU A 46 5.95 17.39 1.66
CA GLU A 46 5.83 15.94 1.60
C GLU A 46 6.70 15.44 0.46
N VAL A 47 7.51 14.44 0.76
CA VAL A 47 8.37 13.82 -0.25
C VAL A 47 8.00 12.35 -0.34
N SER A 48 7.66 11.92 -1.55
CA SER A 48 7.28 10.55 -1.89
C SER A 48 8.31 9.95 -2.85
N GLY A 49 8.42 8.62 -2.84
CA GLY A 49 9.42 7.91 -3.62
C GLY A 49 9.69 6.52 -3.06
N ILE A 50 10.42 5.72 -3.84
CA ILE A 50 10.91 4.42 -3.41
C ILE A 50 12.13 4.59 -2.51
N ILE A 51 12.16 3.85 -1.41
CA ILE A 51 13.33 3.67 -0.58
C ILE A 51 13.67 2.19 -0.42
N TYR A 52 14.90 1.87 -0.04
CA TYR A 52 15.31 0.52 0.31
C TYR A 52 15.81 0.44 1.75
N THR A 53 15.20 -0.45 2.53
CA THR A 53 15.57 -0.70 3.93
C THR A 53 16.09 -2.12 4.12
N CYS A 54 16.88 -2.34 5.16
CA CYS A 54 17.56 -3.62 5.37
C CYS A 54 16.62 -4.76 5.72
N ASN A 55 15.48 -4.48 6.35
CA ASN A 55 14.53 -5.51 6.76
C ASN A 55 13.19 -5.42 6.01
N GLY A 56 12.96 -4.35 5.23
CA GLY A 56 11.73 -4.16 4.45
C GLY A 56 11.90 -4.26 2.95
N GLY A 57 13.13 -4.29 2.42
CA GLY A 57 13.35 -4.28 0.98
C GLY A 57 12.97 -2.94 0.38
N PHE A 58 12.46 -2.95 -0.85
CA PHE A 58 11.86 -1.75 -1.45
C PHE A 58 10.55 -1.38 -0.76
N ILE A 59 10.37 -0.08 -0.54
CA ILE A 59 9.20 0.50 0.11
C ILE A 59 8.81 1.77 -0.65
N ASP A 60 7.54 1.85 -1.04
CA ASP A 60 6.92 3.05 -1.57
C ASP A 60 6.30 3.88 -0.44
N ILE A 61 6.85 5.07 -0.22
CA ILE A 61 6.37 6.00 0.81
C ILE A 61 4.98 6.56 0.50
N ALA A 62 4.60 6.70 -0.77
CA ALA A 62 3.26 7.15 -1.14
C ALA A 62 2.22 6.10 -0.75
N HIS A 63 2.42 4.83 -1.12
CA HIS A 63 1.53 3.73 -0.71
C HIS A 63 1.41 3.62 0.80
N MET A 64 2.52 3.74 1.54
CA MET A 64 2.47 3.75 3.00
C MET A 64 1.56 4.85 3.55
N ARG A 65 1.64 6.07 3.01
CA ARG A 65 0.86 7.22 3.45
C ARG A 65 -0.61 7.10 3.05
N ASP A 66 -0.88 6.64 1.84
CA ASP A 66 -2.25 6.43 1.35
C ASP A 66 -2.99 5.42 2.22
N VAL A 67 -2.35 4.27 2.53
CA VAL A 67 -2.97 3.24 3.38
C VAL A 67 -3.05 3.68 4.85
N CYS A 68 -2.09 4.47 5.33
CA CYS A 68 -2.13 5.08 6.67
C CYS A 68 -3.33 6.03 6.83
N ASP A 69 -3.53 6.93 5.87
CA ASP A 69 -4.65 7.88 5.87
C ASP A 69 -5.99 7.15 5.68
N LEU A 70 -6.01 6.11 4.84
CA LEU A 70 -7.19 5.26 4.66
C LEU A 70 -7.57 4.52 5.95
N THR A 71 -6.58 4.07 6.72
CA THR A 71 -6.81 3.48 8.05
C THR A 71 -7.50 4.48 8.97
N ARG A 72 -7.05 5.75 8.98
CA ARG A 72 -7.71 6.82 9.75
C ARG A 72 -9.13 7.08 9.27
N TYR A 73 -9.35 7.13 7.96
CA TYR A 73 -10.67 7.31 7.38
C TYR A 73 -11.62 6.20 7.85
N TYR A 74 -11.24 4.94 7.68
CA TYR A 74 -12.08 3.81 8.08
C TYR A 74 -12.31 3.77 9.57
N HIS A 75 -11.30 4.08 10.37
CA HIS A 75 -11.45 4.13 11.82
C HIS A 75 -12.51 5.15 12.23
N HIS A 76 -12.53 6.32 11.60
CA HIS A 76 -13.56 7.33 11.84
C HIS A 76 -14.95 6.86 11.40
N GLN A 77 -15.06 6.22 10.23
CA GLN A 77 -16.32 5.70 9.72
C GLN A 77 -16.90 4.58 10.59
N LEU A 78 -16.06 3.63 11.02
CA LEU A 78 -16.45 2.51 11.88
C LEU A 78 -16.84 3.01 13.26
N LYS A 79 -16.09 3.95 13.86
CA LYS A 79 -16.45 4.55 15.16
C LYS A 79 -17.86 5.17 15.16
N ARG A 80 -18.26 5.81 14.06
CA ARG A 80 -19.61 6.41 13.92
C ARG A 80 -20.73 5.37 13.77
N LYS A 81 -20.38 4.15 13.38
CA LYS A 81 -21.28 3.02 13.12
C LYS A 81 -21.15 1.90 14.16
N ALA A 82 -20.30 2.09 15.18
CA ALA A 82 -20.12 1.11 16.24
C ALA A 82 -21.46 0.82 16.94
N GLY A 83 -21.74 -0.44 17.25
CA GLY A 83 -23.03 -0.88 17.81
C GLY A 83 -24.16 -0.98 16.79
N LYS A 84 -23.92 -0.74 15.50
CA LYS A 84 -24.93 -0.81 14.44
C LYS A 84 -24.58 -1.89 13.41
N LYS A 85 -25.28 -3.02 13.49
CA LYS A 85 -25.20 -4.11 12.51
C LYS A 85 -25.84 -3.67 11.19
N ASP A 86 -25.38 -4.28 10.09
CA ASP A 86 -25.91 -4.11 8.73
C ASP A 86 -25.66 -2.72 8.11
N GLU A 87 -24.93 -1.87 8.83
CA GLU A 87 -24.45 -0.59 8.32
C GLU A 87 -23.45 -0.79 7.18
N THR A 88 -23.57 0.11 6.22
CA THR A 88 -22.75 0.14 5.02
C THR A 88 -21.69 1.24 5.10
N PHE A 89 -20.49 1.01 4.58
CA PHE A 89 -19.46 2.03 4.43
C PHE A 89 -18.93 2.09 3.00
N SER A 90 -18.60 3.31 2.56
CA SER A 90 -18.03 3.56 1.24
C SER A 90 -16.53 3.30 1.23
N SER A 91 -16.06 2.65 0.17
CA SER A 91 -14.66 2.67 -0.26
C SER A 91 -14.27 4.08 -0.68
N VAL A 92 -12.98 4.40 -0.63
CA VAL A 92 -12.52 5.80 -0.62
C VAL A 92 -11.68 6.15 -1.82
N HIS A 93 -10.90 5.20 -2.32
CA HIS A 93 -10.02 5.52 -3.42
C HIS A 93 -10.79 5.93 -4.68
N HIS A 94 -10.13 6.76 -5.49
CA HIS A 94 -10.59 7.32 -6.76
C HIS A 94 -10.90 6.29 -7.86
N TYR A 95 -10.68 5.00 -7.61
CA TYR A 95 -11.28 3.94 -8.40
C TYR A 95 -12.73 3.77 -7.97
N LYS A 96 -13.69 3.98 -8.89
CA LYS A 96 -15.01 3.39 -8.68
C LYS A 96 -14.91 1.89 -8.92
N ILE A 97 -14.30 1.17 -7.98
CA ILE A 97 -14.70 -0.21 -7.74
C ILE A 97 -16.21 -0.10 -7.44
N LEU A 98 -17.02 -0.72 -8.31
CA LEU A 98 -18.48 -0.60 -8.41
C LEU A 98 -19.09 -0.37 -7.04
N GLY A 99 -19.88 0.70 -7.00
CA GLY A 99 -20.63 1.23 -5.89
C GLY A 99 -20.73 0.37 -4.65
N HIS A 100 -20.52 1.00 -3.49
CA HIS A 100 -21.33 0.75 -2.31
C HIS A 100 -21.45 -0.74 -1.94
N ASN A 101 -20.73 -1.30 -1.00
CA ASN A 101 -20.55 -0.81 0.35
C ASN A 101 -19.91 -1.99 1.07
N GLY A 102 -18.74 -1.82 1.67
CA GLY A 102 -18.35 -2.76 2.70
C GLY A 102 -19.49 -2.79 3.74
N LYS A 103 -19.92 -3.99 4.14
CA LYS A 103 -21.03 -4.16 5.07
C LYS A 103 -20.49 -4.65 6.39
N ILE A 104 -20.88 -4.01 7.49
CA ILE A 104 -20.64 -4.53 8.83
C ILE A 104 -21.65 -5.66 9.06
N VAL A 105 -21.15 -6.89 9.13
CA VAL A 105 -21.99 -8.10 9.28
C VAL A 105 -22.13 -8.56 10.73
N LYS A 106 -21.21 -8.10 11.59
CA LYS A 106 -21.19 -8.35 13.04
C LYS A 106 -20.77 -7.09 13.77
N ASP A 107 -21.32 -6.87 14.97
CA ASP A 107 -20.87 -5.76 15.81
C ASP A 107 -19.37 -5.85 16.10
N ILE A 108 -18.69 -4.71 15.97
CA ILE A 108 -17.22 -4.63 16.10
C ILE A 108 -16.92 -4.16 17.53
N PRO A 109 -16.24 -4.99 18.34
CA PRO A 109 -15.80 -4.57 19.67
C PRO A 109 -14.98 -3.29 19.61
N ARG A 110 -15.15 -2.42 20.61
CA ARG A 110 -14.52 -1.09 20.62
C ARG A 110 -12.99 -1.16 20.50
N ASP A 111 -12.38 -2.15 21.13
CA ASP A 111 -10.94 -2.44 21.10
C ASP A 111 -10.46 -3.01 19.75
N LYS A 112 -11.37 -3.48 18.90
CA LYS A 112 -11.08 -4.02 17.57
C LYS A 112 -11.31 -3.03 16.44
N LEU A 113 -12.03 -1.91 16.66
CA LEU A 113 -12.37 -0.93 15.62
C LEU A 113 -11.16 -0.45 14.81
N LEU A 114 -10.06 -0.11 15.47
CA LEU A 114 -8.84 0.36 14.80
C LEU A 114 -8.20 -0.72 13.93
N HIS A 115 -8.12 -1.95 14.45
CA HIS A 115 -7.52 -3.08 13.73
C HIS A 115 -8.40 -3.51 12.54
N VAL A 116 -9.72 -3.48 12.69
CA VAL A 116 -10.65 -3.70 11.56
C VAL A 116 -10.48 -2.61 10.50
N ALA A 117 -10.32 -1.34 10.90
CA ALA A 117 -10.09 -0.24 9.96
C ALA A 117 -8.78 -0.40 9.18
N ALA A 118 -7.69 -0.78 9.85
CA ALA A 118 -6.40 -1.03 9.22
C ALA A 118 -6.45 -2.21 8.25
N ARG A 119 -7.18 -3.28 8.64
CA ARG A 119 -7.41 -4.44 7.78
C ARG A 119 -8.21 -4.07 6.53
N LEU A 120 -9.25 -3.24 6.65
CA LEU A 120 -10.00 -2.71 5.51
C LEU A 120 -9.11 -1.88 4.57
N ALA A 121 -8.29 -0.99 5.13
CA ALA A 121 -7.37 -0.18 4.35
C ALA A 121 -6.38 -1.04 3.55
N TYR A 122 -5.82 -2.07 4.19
CA TYR A 122 -4.96 -3.03 3.54
C TYR A 122 -5.68 -3.83 2.43
N LEU A 123 -6.87 -4.36 2.69
CA LEU A 123 -7.64 -5.08 1.66
C LEU A 123 -8.02 -4.19 0.48
N GLU A 124 -8.33 -2.91 0.74
CA GLU A 124 -8.59 -1.94 -0.32
C GLU A 124 -7.32 -1.65 -1.14
N SER A 125 -6.14 -1.59 -0.53
CA SER A 125 -4.88 -1.47 -1.28
C SER A 125 -4.56 -2.73 -2.12
N VAL A 126 -4.85 -3.94 -1.64
CA VAL A 126 -4.75 -5.16 -2.48
C VAL A 126 -5.71 -5.09 -3.67
N CYS A 127 -6.88 -4.51 -3.44
CA CYS A 127 -7.87 -4.26 -4.48
C CYS A 127 -7.38 -3.29 -5.55
N HIS A 128 -6.69 -2.22 -5.12
CA HIS A 128 -6.00 -1.29 -6.01
C HIS A 128 -5.04 -2.04 -6.94
N GLU A 129 -4.20 -2.94 -6.41
CA GLU A 129 -3.26 -3.73 -7.21
C GLU A 129 -3.94 -4.66 -8.22
N ILE A 130 -5.05 -5.30 -7.84
CA ILE A 130 -5.84 -6.11 -8.78
C ILE A 130 -6.37 -5.24 -9.91
N VAL A 131 -6.84 -4.03 -9.57
CA VAL A 131 -7.41 -3.12 -10.55
C VAL A 131 -6.35 -2.56 -11.49
N THR A 132 -5.22 -2.09 -10.98
CA THR A 132 -4.10 -1.57 -11.79
C THR A 132 -3.52 -2.66 -12.68
N TYR A 133 -3.47 -3.92 -12.23
CA TYR A 133 -3.00 -5.03 -13.06
C TYR A 133 -3.90 -5.26 -14.27
N TRP A 134 -5.21 -5.31 -14.08
CA TRP A 134 -6.14 -5.70 -15.16
C TRP A 134 -6.62 -4.51 -16.00
N TYR A 135 -6.97 -3.40 -15.36
CA TYR A 135 -7.84 -2.41 -15.98
C TYR A 135 -7.15 -1.12 -16.40
N ILE A 136 -5.92 -0.91 -15.94
CA ILE A 136 -5.17 0.30 -16.24
C ILE A 136 -4.12 -0.04 -17.28
N ASP A 137 -4.10 0.79 -18.34
CA ASP A 137 -3.19 0.68 -19.45
C ASP A 137 -1.73 0.57 -18.96
N PRO A 138 -0.92 -0.42 -19.42
CA PRO A 138 0.49 -0.51 -19.06
C PRO A 138 1.31 0.72 -19.43
N ASP A 139 0.87 1.48 -20.43
CA ASP A 139 1.53 2.72 -20.85
C ASP A 139 1.24 3.90 -19.91
N VAL A 140 0.29 3.75 -18.98
CA VAL A 140 0.02 4.75 -17.93
C VAL A 140 0.94 4.47 -16.73
N PRO A 141 1.82 5.42 -16.35
CA PRO A 141 2.59 5.32 -15.11
C PRO A 141 1.69 5.04 -13.90
N GLY A 142 2.00 3.99 -13.14
CA GLY A 142 1.18 3.55 -12.01
C GLY A 142 0.01 2.64 -12.40
N GLY A 143 -0.04 2.18 -13.65
CA GLY A 143 -0.99 1.18 -14.13
C GLY A 143 -0.47 -0.24 -13.98
N HIS A 144 -0.64 -1.06 -15.02
CA HIS A 144 -0.15 -2.45 -15.02
C HIS A 144 1.36 -2.57 -14.76
N ASN A 145 2.13 -1.55 -15.12
CA ASN A 145 3.57 -1.48 -14.88
C ASN A 145 3.95 -1.28 -13.40
N SER A 146 3.00 -0.95 -12.52
CA SER A 146 3.17 -0.93 -11.06
C SER A 146 2.66 -2.19 -10.38
N ALA A 147 1.54 -2.74 -10.85
CA ALA A 147 0.69 -3.59 -10.02
C ALA A 147 1.39 -4.78 -9.34
N PHE A 148 1.27 -4.95 -8.02
CA PHE A 148 2.00 -6.02 -7.31
C PHE A 148 3.51 -5.98 -7.55
N SER A 149 4.10 -4.81 -7.70
CA SER A 149 5.55 -4.62 -7.65
C SER A 149 6.13 -5.20 -6.36
N PRO A 150 7.43 -5.56 -6.34
CA PRO A 150 8.09 -6.17 -5.18
C PRO A 150 7.82 -5.45 -3.84
N GLU A 151 7.61 -4.13 -3.89
CA GLU A 151 7.33 -3.23 -2.78
C GLU A 151 5.85 -3.11 -2.40
N ASP A 152 4.88 -3.37 -3.29
CA ASP A 152 3.49 -2.93 -3.08
C ASP A 152 2.86 -3.53 -1.84
N LEU A 153 2.81 -4.86 -1.74
CA LEU A 153 2.19 -5.52 -0.59
C LEU A 153 2.90 -5.18 0.73
N VAL A 154 4.23 -4.97 0.67
CA VAL A 154 5.03 -4.56 1.82
C VAL A 154 4.65 -3.15 2.26
N SER A 155 4.65 -2.20 1.34
CA SER A 155 4.33 -0.79 1.56
C SER A 155 2.91 -0.62 2.06
N ASN A 156 1.96 -1.35 1.47
CA ASN A 156 0.57 -1.40 1.85
C ASN A 156 0.39 -1.95 3.28
N HIS A 157 1.06 -3.05 3.61
CA HIS A 157 1.01 -3.63 4.95
C HIS A 157 1.63 -2.69 5.99
N LEU A 158 2.80 -2.11 5.69
CA LEU A 158 3.47 -1.14 6.55
C LEU A 158 2.66 0.14 6.73
N GLY A 159 1.98 0.62 5.69
CA GLY A 159 1.09 1.78 5.74
C GLY A 159 -0.11 1.58 6.67
N ALA A 160 -0.74 0.40 6.63
CA ALA A 160 -1.83 0.08 7.55
C ALA A 160 -1.34 0.06 9.02
N ASN A 161 -0.16 -0.53 9.27
CA ASN A 161 0.46 -0.51 10.60
C ASN A 161 0.87 0.90 11.05
N LEU A 162 1.36 1.74 10.13
CA LEU A 162 1.65 3.14 10.40
C LEU A 162 0.38 3.89 10.84
N GLY A 163 -0.76 3.61 10.19
CA GLY A 163 -2.07 4.12 10.59
C GLY A 163 -2.45 3.73 12.02
N ILE A 164 -2.25 2.46 12.39
CA ILE A 164 -2.46 1.98 13.77
C ILE A 164 -1.58 2.77 14.74
N ARG A 165 -0.25 2.81 14.51
CA ARG A 165 0.71 3.49 15.38
C ARG A 165 0.35 4.97 15.58
N ALA A 166 0.06 5.69 14.49
CA ALA A 166 -0.25 7.11 14.54
C ALA A 166 -1.55 7.40 15.31
N ILE A 167 -2.59 6.60 15.08
CA ILE A 167 -3.88 6.77 15.78
C ILE A 167 -3.75 6.42 17.26
N GLU A 168 -3.05 5.35 17.61
CA GLU A 168 -2.80 5.03 19.02
C GLU A 168 -2.01 6.13 19.73
N ALA A 169 -1.02 6.72 19.06
CA ALA A 169 -0.22 7.80 19.63
C ALA A 169 -1.07 9.06 19.88
N LEU A 170 -2.05 9.35 19.01
CA LEU A 170 -3.06 10.39 19.25
C LEU A 170 -3.97 10.04 20.43
N GLU A 171 -4.50 8.81 20.49
CA GLU A 171 -5.41 8.39 21.57
C GLU A 171 -4.73 8.37 22.95
N LYS A 172 -3.43 8.08 22.99
CA LYS A 172 -2.59 8.16 24.20
C LYS A 172 -2.19 9.59 24.57
N GLY A 173 -2.47 10.58 23.73
CA GLY A 173 -2.06 11.98 23.92
C GLY A 173 -0.55 12.22 23.76
N THR A 174 0.17 11.32 23.08
CA THR A 174 1.60 11.50 22.76
C THR A 174 1.79 12.59 21.70
N PHE A 175 0.83 12.71 20.78
CA PHE A 175 0.75 13.77 19.79
C PHE A 175 -0.64 14.40 19.82
N TYR A 176 -0.72 15.67 19.43
CA TYR A 176 -1.99 16.41 19.34
C TYR A 176 -2.44 16.61 17.88
N MET A 177 -1.51 16.52 16.92
CA MET A 177 -1.78 16.61 15.48
C MET A 177 -1.46 15.27 14.82
N TYR A 178 -2.32 14.85 13.89
CA TYR A 178 -2.17 13.56 13.21
C TYR A 178 -0.95 13.53 12.31
N GLU A 179 -0.69 14.64 11.63
CA GLU A 179 0.44 14.84 10.73
C GLU A 179 1.76 14.63 11.47
N ASP A 180 1.85 15.15 12.71
CA ASP A 180 3.01 14.94 13.58
C ASP A 180 3.13 13.48 14.01
N ALA A 181 2.00 12.84 14.36
CA ALA A 181 1.98 11.44 14.74
C ALA A 181 2.43 10.53 13.59
N VAL A 182 1.92 10.73 12.37
CA VAL A 182 2.31 9.97 11.18
C VAL A 182 3.78 10.20 10.85
N THR A 183 4.24 11.46 10.88
CA THR A 183 5.65 11.79 10.61
C THR A 183 6.59 11.09 11.58
N SER A 184 6.26 11.14 12.89
CA SER A 184 7.10 10.52 13.92
C SER A 184 7.07 9.00 13.84
N GLU A 185 5.90 8.38 13.67
CA GLU A 185 5.77 6.92 13.60
C GLU A 185 6.32 6.36 12.28
N LEU A 186 6.27 7.11 11.18
CA LEU A 186 6.93 6.73 9.92
C LEU A 186 8.45 6.67 10.13
N THR A 187 9.02 7.72 10.73
CA THR A 187 10.46 7.77 11.04
C THR A 187 10.88 6.58 11.93
N ARG A 188 10.10 6.29 12.98
CA ARG A 188 10.35 5.13 13.85
C ARG A 188 10.28 3.82 13.08
N LEU A 189 9.22 3.62 12.29
CA LEU A 189 9.03 2.40 11.50
C LEU A 189 10.16 2.19 10.49
N LEU A 190 10.60 3.24 9.79
CA LEU A 190 11.73 3.14 8.87
C LEU A 190 13.04 2.81 9.61
N SER A 191 13.26 3.41 10.78
CA SER A 191 14.39 3.05 11.64
C SER A 191 14.32 1.59 12.10
N ASP A 192 13.14 1.09 12.49
CA ASP A 192 12.91 -0.31 12.86
C ASP A 192 13.25 -1.27 11.70
N LEU A 193 13.08 -0.80 10.46
CA LEU A 193 13.41 -1.53 9.24
C LEU A 193 14.89 -1.39 8.81
N GLY A 194 15.73 -0.68 9.57
CA GLY A 194 17.15 -0.49 9.29
C GLY A 194 17.45 0.69 8.37
N ASP A 195 16.61 1.73 8.36
CA ASP A 195 16.98 3.05 7.84
C ASP A 195 17.95 3.75 8.80
N GLU A 196 19.24 3.45 8.65
CA GLU A 196 20.33 4.04 9.44
C GLU A 196 20.92 5.31 8.78
N GLY A 197 20.14 6.02 7.93
CA GLY A 197 20.58 7.25 7.28
C GLY A 197 21.39 7.08 5.98
N ALA A 198 21.67 5.84 5.57
CA ALA A 198 22.29 5.53 4.27
C ALA A 198 21.27 5.19 3.15
N THR A 199 19.99 5.43 3.40
CA THR A 199 18.89 4.90 2.58
C THR A 199 18.92 5.37 1.14
N ALA A 200 19.20 6.63 0.83
CA ALA A 200 19.26 7.08 -0.56
C ALA A 200 20.34 6.33 -1.38
N THR A 201 21.53 6.14 -0.81
CA THR A 201 22.62 5.37 -1.43
C THR A 201 22.24 3.91 -1.55
N ARG A 202 21.62 3.33 -0.52
CA ARG A 202 21.17 1.94 -0.51
C ARG A 202 20.08 1.67 -1.55
N THR A 203 19.10 2.56 -1.67
CA THR A 203 18.06 2.49 -2.70
C THR A 203 18.67 2.47 -4.09
N LYS A 204 19.60 3.38 -4.39
CA LYS A 204 20.29 3.42 -5.69
C LYS A 204 21.05 2.13 -5.98
N LEU A 205 21.76 1.60 -4.98
CA LEU A 205 22.46 0.32 -5.10
C LEU A 205 21.48 -0.82 -5.39
N ALA A 206 20.40 -0.92 -4.60
CA ALA A 206 19.39 -1.96 -4.77
C ALA A 206 18.73 -1.89 -6.16
N LEU A 207 18.33 -0.70 -6.62
CA LEU A 207 17.79 -0.48 -7.96
C LEU A 207 18.77 -0.92 -9.05
N GLY A 208 20.06 -0.58 -8.91
CA GLY A 208 21.09 -1.02 -9.85
C GLY A 208 21.26 -2.54 -9.90
N LEU A 209 21.22 -3.21 -8.75
CA LEU A 209 21.36 -4.67 -8.67
C LEU A 209 20.16 -5.40 -9.29
N VAL A 210 18.93 -4.92 -9.10
CA VAL A 210 17.74 -5.54 -9.70
C VAL A 210 17.56 -5.21 -11.18
N GLN A 211 18.40 -4.35 -11.76
CA GLN A 211 18.51 -4.19 -13.20
C GLN A 211 19.50 -5.20 -13.81
N THR A 212 20.51 -5.67 -13.07
CA THR A 212 21.46 -6.69 -13.56
C THR A 212 20.89 -8.10 -13.49
N VAL A 213 20.05 -8.36 -12.49
CA VAL A 213 19.16 -9.52 -12.41
C VAL A 213 17.74 -8.99 -12.59
N PRO A 214 17.21 -8.95 -13.82
CA PRO A 214 16.17 -7.99 -14.17
C PRO A 214 14.85 -8.32 -13.46
N TRP A 215 14.53 -7.54 -12.43
CA TRP A 215 13.19 -7.50 -11.81
C TRP A 215 12.26 -6.60 -12.62
N TYR A 216 12.84 -5.60 -13.28
CA TYR A 216 12.16 -4.74 -14.23
C TYR A 216 13.13 -4.31 -15.34
N ILE A 217 12.57 -3.85 -16.45
CA ILE A 217 13.30 -3.19 -17.53
C ILE A 217 12.97 -1.70 -17.40
N PRO A 218 13.95 -0.82 -17.12
CA PRO A 218 13.70 0.60 -16.99
C PRO A 218 13.20 1.19 -18.32
N SER A 219 12.39 2.23 -18.24
CA SER A 219 11.95 2.96 -19.44
C SER A 219 13.15 3.63 -20.11
N VAL A 220 13.30 3.46 -21.42
CA VAL A 220 14.12 4.33 -22.28
C VAL A 220 13.18 5.24 -23.09
N PRO A 221 13.66 6.33 -23.73
CA PRO A 221 12.78 7.35 -24.35
C PRO A 221 11.74 6.84 -25.36
N THR A 222 11.87 5.59 -25.80
CA THR A 222 11.01 4.93 -26.78
C THR A 222 10.35 3.64 -26.28
N THR A 223 10.54 3.23 -25.01
CA THR A 223 9.91 2.02 -24.46
C THR A 223 9.44 2.17 -23.01
N GLU A 224 8.31 1.54 -22.72
CA GLU A 224 7.68 1.35 -21.40
C GLU A 224 8.66 0.79 -20.35
N MET A 225 8.46 1.16 -19.07
CA MET A 225 9.02 0.41 -17.94
C MET A 225 8.27 -0.92 -17.83
N LYS A 226 8.97 -2.04 -17.96
CA LYS A 226 8.35 -3.37 -17.88
C LYS A 226 8.71 -4.04 -16.58
N LEU A 227 7.71 -4.27 -15.73
CA LEU A 227 7.90 -5.08 -14.54
C LEU A 227 7.92 -6.57 -14.92
N LEU A 228 8.99 -7.28 -14.54
CA LEU A 228 9.18 -8.71 -14.83
C LEU A 228 8.91 -9.58 -13.61
N ARG A 229 9.02 -9.02 -12.41
CA ARG A 229 8.75 -9.72 -11.17
C ARG A 229 7.73 -9.01 -10.32
N ARG A 230 6.88 -9.77 -9.65
CA ARG A 230 5.73 -9.29 -8.90
C ARG A 230 5.58 -10.09 -7.63
N ASN A 231 5.29 -9.43 -6.52
CA ASN A 231 5.13 -10.05 -5.21
C ASN A 231 3.64 -10.21 -4.90
N PHE A 232 3.13 -11.43 -4.98
CA PHE A 232 1.73 -11.75 -4.67
C PHE A 232 1.52 -12.23 -3.21
N GLY A 233 2.54 -12.10 -2.37
CA GLY A 233 2.58 -12.69 -1.03
C GLY A 233 3.05 -14.14 -1.06
N GLN A 234 3.26 -14.74 0.12
CA GLN A 234 3.83 -16.09 0.22
C GLN A 234 2.93 -17.11 -0.47
N ASN A 235 3.43 -17.71 -1.56
CA ASN A 235 2.68 -18.66 -2.37
C ASN A 235 1.33 -18.11 -2.87
N GLY A 236 1.22 -16.80 -3.08
CA GLY A 236 -0.01 -16.11 -3.48
C GLY A 236 -1.00 -15.87 -2.34
N ASP A 237 -0.61 -16.12 -1.09
CA ASP A 237 -1.34 -15.62 0.08
C ASP A 237 -0.86 -14.21 0.40
N PHE A 238 -1.61 -13.22 -0.09
CA PHE A 238 -1.35 -11.81 0.18
C PHE A 238 -1.41 -11.47 1.68
N ASN A 239 -1.99 -12.32 2.55
CA ASN A 239 -1.98 -12.08 3.99
C ASN A 239 -0.62 -12.35 4.65
N ILE A 240 0.25 -13.07 3.95
CA ILE A 240 1.62 -13.37 4.38
C ILE A 240 2.58 -12.59 3.49
N VAL A 241 2.88 -11.37 3.91
CA VAL A 241 3.74 -10.45 3.15
C VAL A 241 5.18 -10.63 3.57
N ASN A 242 6.00 -11.13 2.64
CA ASN A 242 7.44 -11.24 2.82
C ASN A 242 8.14 -10.13 2.01
N PRO A 243 8.99 -9.31 2.66
CA PRO A 243 9.80 -8.34 1.93
C PRO A 243 10.80 -9.07 1.04
N TRP A 244 10.89 -8.62 -0.21
CA TRP A 244 11.87 -9.14 -1.16
C TRP A 244 13.15 -8.37 -1.04
N ILE A 245 14.23 -9.10 -0.76
CA ILE A 245 15.50 -8.48 -0.44
C ILE A 245 16.51 -8.84 -1.48
N VAL A 246 17.09 -7.77 -2.00
CA VAL A 246 18.02 -7.77 -3.10
C VAL A 246 19.36 -8.31 -2.60
N PRO A 247 19.81 -9.46 -3.12
CA PRO A 247 21.12 -9.99 -2.78
C PRO A 247 22.22 -9.00 -3.15
N GLY A 248 23.23 -8.86 -2.29
CA GLY A 248 24.39 -8.00 -2.55
C GLY A 248 24.24 -6.53 -2.14
N VAL A 249 23.10 -6.11 -1.59
CA VAL A 249 22.97 -4.78 -0.97
C VAL A 249 23.82 -4.73 0.32
N THR A 250 24.94 -4.02 0.27
CA THR A 250 25.85 -3.82 1.40
C THR A 250 25.32 -2.78 2.40
N GLY A 251 25.85 -2.78 3.63
CA GLY A 251 25.47 -1.79 4.65
C GLY A 251 24.18 -2.14 5.41
N CYS A 252 23.87 -3.43 5.48
CA CYS A 252 22.88 -3.99 6.39
C CYS A 252 23.60 -4.76 7.49
N THR A 253 24.12 -4.04 8.48
CA THR A 253 24.76 -4.63 9.68
C THR A 253 23.68 -5.00 10.69
N GLY A 254 23.70 -6.22 11.22
CA GLY A 254 22.75 -6.65 12.28
C GLY A 254 21.36 -7.07 11.80
N SER A 255 21.12 -7.11 10.48
CA SER A 255 19.87 -7.64 9.90
C SER A 255 19.81 -9.16 10.10
N THR A 256 19.03 -9.60 11.07
CA THR A 256 18.64 -11.01 11.20
C THR A 256 17.44 -11.23 10.26
N TRP A 257 17.74 -11.81 9.10
CA TRP A 257 16.75 -12.28 8.13
C TRP A 257 15.80 -13.32 8.74
N PRO A 258 14.47 -13.09 8.70
CA PRO A 258 13.79 -11.81 8.81
C PRO A 258 13.02 -11.76 10.15
N VAL A 259 13.05 -10.63 10.87
CA VAL A 259 11.88 -10.26 11.67
C VAL A 259 10.82 -9.92 10.66
N ALA A 260 10.05 -10.94 10.32
CA ALA A 260 9.05 -10.84 9.29
C ALA A 260 8.14 -9.65 9.59
N ILE A 261 7.87 -8.86 8.55
CA ILE A 261 6.66 -8.02 8.51
C ILE A 261 5.40 -8.92 8.68
N SER A 262 5.56 -10.26 8.61
CA SER A 262 4.59 -11.31 8.93
C SER A 262 4.13 -11.40 10.41
N LYS A 263 3.81 -10.28 11.06
CA LYS A 263 2.64 -10.36 11.93
C LYS A 263 1.46 -10.53 10.99
N THR A 264 1.13 -11.79 10.70
CA THR A 264 -0.08 -12.17 9.98
C THR A 264 -1.22 -11.33 10.54
N TRP A 265 -2.00 -10.72 9.66
CA TRP A 265 -3.26 -10.12 10.08
C TRP A 265 -4.03 -11.13 10.92
N ASP A 266 -4.62 -10.67 12.03
CA ASP A 266 -5.62 -11.46 12.74
C ASP A 266 -6.81 -11.64 11.79
N LEU A 267 -6.86 -12.75 11.06
CA LEU A 267 -7.89 -13.00 10.05
C LEU A 267 -9.29 -13.11 10.66
N THR A 268 -9.41 -13.20 12.00
CA THR A 268 -10.72 -13.09 12.66
C THR A 268 -11.34 -11.69 12.49
N LEU A 269 -10.53 -10.67 12.16
CA LEU A 269 -11.01 -9.33 11.83
C LEU A 269 -11.91 -9.32 10.59
N ASP A 270 -11.68 -10.22 9.64
CA ASP A 270 -12.49 -10.34 8.41
C ASP A 270 -13.91 -10.83 8.70
N THR A 271 -14.16 -11.41 9.88
CA THR A 271 -15.51 -11.87 10.27
C THR A 271 -16.47 -10.72 10.58
N TYR A 272 -15.98 -9.50 10.74
CA TYR A 272 -16.80 -8.34 11.06
C TYR A 272 -17.40 -7.64 9.85
N PHE A 273 -16.85 -7.87 8.66
CA PHE A 273 -17.28 -7.17 7.46
C PHE A 273 -17.27 -8.05 6.22
N THR A 274 -17.97 -7.60 5.19
CA THR A 274 -17.83 -8.15 3.84
C THR A 274 -17.50 -7.03 2.87
N ILE A 275 -16.50 -7.24 2.01
CA ILE A 275 -16.20 -6.36 0.88
C ILE A 275 -16.66 -7.09 -0.39
N THR A 276 -17.49 -6.43 -1.20
CA THR A 276 -17.87 -6.97 -2.51
C THR A 276 -16.95 -6.37 -3.55
N TYR A 277 -16.18 -7.22 -4.24
CA TYR A 277 -15.42 -6.79 -5.41
C TYR A 277 -16.30 -6.84 -6.65
N LYS A 278 -16.52 -5.68 -7.25
CA LYS A 278 -17.15 -5.55 -8.55
C LYS A 278 -16.39 -4.44 -9.31
N PRO A 279 -15.77 -4.72 -10.45
CA PRO A 279 -15.02 -3.71 -11.19
C PRO A 279 -15.97 -2.82 -12.04
N ASP A 280 -16.05 -1.50 -11.77
CA ASP A 280 -16.76 -0.55 -12.67
C ASP A 280 -15.69 0.24 -13.39
N LEU A 281 -15.71 0.22 -14.71
CA LEU A 281 -14.69 0.90 -15.49
C LEU A 281 -15.03 2.36 -15.79
N VAL A 282 -16.03 2.93 -15.10
CA VAL A 282 -16.65 4.20 -15.53
C VAL A 282 -15.77 5.43 -15.29
N TRP A 283 -14.75 5.37 -14.43
CA TRP A 283 -14.03 6.58 -13.96
C TRP A 283 -12.52 6.60 -14.22
N TYR A 284 -11.93 5.50 -14.70
CA TYR A 284 -10.56 5.57 -15.17
C TYR A 284 -10.55 6.02 -16.63
N VAL A 285 -9.59 6.89 -16.97
CA VAL A 285 -9.24 7.41 -18.30
C VAL A 285 -9.87 6.57 -19.42
N PRO A 286 -10.73 7.16 -20.28
CA PRO A 286 -11.74 6.43 -21.06
C PRO A 286 -11.12 5.15 -21.58
N ALA A 287 -11.58 4.00 -21.03
CA ALA A 287 -11.02 2.67 -21.24
C ALA A 287 -10.31 2.63 -22.59
N SER A 288 -8.99 2.82 -22.58
CA SER A 288 -8.27 2.97 -23.83
C SER A 288 -8.52 1.67 -24.61
N PRO A 289 -8.61 1.71 -25.95
CA PRO A 289 -8.70 0.49 -26.73
C PRO A 289 -7.58 -0.53 -26.37
N VAL A 290 -6.46 -0.06 -25.80
CA VAL A 290 -5.35 -0.87 -25.28
C VAL A 290 -5.73 -1.62 -24.00
N ALA A 291 -6.42 -1.00 -23.04
CA ALA A 291 -6.90 -1.67 -21.82
C ALA A 291 -7.86 -2.83 -22.13
N LYS A 292 -8.75 -2.68 -23.12
CA LYS A 292 -9.61 -3.78 -23.62
C LYS A 292 -8.83 -4.88 -24.36
N LYS A 293 -7.69 -4.53 -24.98
CA LYS A 293 -6.88 -5.42 -25.83
C LYS A 293 -5.83 -6.20 -25.03
N MET A 294 -5.43 -5.71 -23.86
CA MET A 294 -4.31 -6.24 -23.07
C MET A 294 -4.55 -7.60 -22.41
N LEU A 295 -5.81 -8.02 -22.20
CA LEU A 295 -6.08 -9.17 -21.31
C LEU A 295 -6.68 -10.42 -21.94
N GLY A 296 -7.19 -10.37 -23.18
CA GLY A 296 -7.67 -11.56 -23.88
C GLY A 296 -8.74 -12.42 -23.15
N GLY A 297 -9.32 -11.96 -22.04
CA GLY A 297 -10.23 -12.72 -21.20
C GLY A 297 -11.03 -11.85 -20.25
N GLU A 298 -12.19 -12.35 -19.82
CA GLU A 298 -13.02 -11.73 -18.78
C GLU A 298 -12.25 -11.72 -17.45
N VAL A 299 -12.28 -10.58 -16.74
CA VAL A 299 -11.73 -10.54 -15.38
C VAL A 299 -12.60 -11.44 -14.49
N PRO A 300 -12.01 -12.41 -13.76
CA PRO A 300 -12.80 -13.37 -13.00
C PRO A 300 -13.68 -12.68 -11.97
N HIS A 301 -14.97 -12.98 -11.90
CA HIS A 301 -15.82 -12.53 -10.79
C HIS A 301 -15.66 -13.47 -9.59
N THR A 302 -14.53 -13.35 -8.88
CA THR A 302 -14.15 -14.28 -7.79
C THR A 302 -13.75 -13.54 -6.51
N SER A 303 -13.46 -14.26 -5.42
CA SER A 303 -12.88 -13.66 -4.21
C SER A 303 -11.49 -13.07 -4.49
N PHE A 304 -10.96 -12.25 -3.59
CA PHE A 304 -9.56 -11.78 -3.65
C PHE A 304 -8.57 -12.92 -3.94
N THR A 305 -8.67 -14.03 -3.22
CA THR A 305 -7.83 -15.22 -3.45
C THR A 305 -7.98 -15.79 -4.86
N GLY A 306 -9.19 -15.81 -5.41
CA GLY A 306 -9.43 -16.26 -6.79
C GLY A 306 -8.82 -15.32 -7.84
N HIS A 307 -8.87 -14.00 -7.60
CA HIS A 307 -8.19 -13.02 -8.43
C HIS A 307 -6.69 -13.21 -8.41
N ILE A 308 -6.08 -13.31 -7.22
CA ILE A 308 -4.63 -13.51 -7.07
C ILE A 308 -4.20 -14.82 -7.74
N ALA A 309 -4.93 -15.91 -7.57
CA ALA A 309 -4.60 -17.18 -8.23
C ALA A 309 -4.64 -17.07 -9.77
N THR A 310 -5.56 -16.28 -10.32
CA THR A 310 -5.65 -16.05 -11.77
C THR A 310 -4.53 -15.14 -12.26
N LEU A 311 -4.27 -14.05 -11.54
CA LEU A 311 -3.18 -13.11 -11.79
C LEU A 311 -1.82 -13.81 -11.83
N ARG A 312 -1.59 -14.71 -10.88
CA ARG A 312 -0.37 -15.51 -10.78
C ARG A 312 -0.15 -16.41 -11.99
N LYS A 313 -1.19 -17.12 -12.44
CA LYS A 313 -1.13 -17.92 -13.68
C LYS A 313 -0.83 -17.07 -14.90
N HIS A 314 -1.48 -15.91 -15.02
CA HIS A 314 -1.24 -14.99 -16.11
C HIS A 314 0.19 -14.41 -16.08
N ALA A 315 0.67 -14.03 -14.88
CA ALA A 315 2.02 -13.53 -14.68
C ALA A 315 3.08 -14.60 -15.02
N GLU A 316 2.87 -15.85 -14.60
CA GLU A 316 3.75 -16.97 -14.96
C GLU A 316 3.83 -17.17 -16.48
N GLN A 317 2.69 -17.12 -17.18
CA GLN A 317 2.64 -17.23 -18.64
C GLN A 317 3.34 -16.06 -19.35
N ARG A 318 3.23 -14.86 -18.79
CA ARG A 318 3.76 -13.62 -19.38
C ARG A 318 5.25 -13.39 -19.08
N TYR A 319 5.71 -13.75 -17.89
CA TYR A 319 7.02 -13.40 -17.36
C TYR A 319 7.91 -14.61 -17.05
N GLY A 320 7.38 -15.82 -17.13
CA GLY A 320 8.09 -17.06 -16.78
C GLY A 320 7.92 -17.43 -15.30
N SER A 321 8.43 -18.60 -14.92
CA SER A 321 8.20 -19.20 -13.59
C SER A 321 8.87 -18.48 -12.42
N SER A 322 9.87 -17.63 -12.65
CA SER A 322 10.57 -16.88 -11.61
C SER A 322 9.94 -15.51 -11.30
N TYR A 323 8.77 -15.20 -11.88
CA TYR A 323 8.09 -13.91 -11.69
C TYR A 323 7.78 -13.59 -10.21
N ASP A 324 7.54 -14.59 -9.37
CA ASP A 324 7.13 -14.46 -7.95
C ASP A 324 8.26 -14.91 -7.01
N SER A 325 9.51 -14.64 -7.40
CA SER A 325 10.71 -14.98 -6.64
C SER A 325 11.66 -13.79 -6.51
N PRO A 326 12.23 -13.52 -5.32
CA PRO A 326 13.30 -12.53 -5.18
C PRO A 326 14.65 -13.02 -5.77
N GLU A 327 14.81 -14.33 -5.96
CA GLU A 327 16.01 -14.94 -6.55
C GLU A 327 15.78 -15.31 -8.03
N PRO A 328 16.80 -15.23 -8.89
CA PRO A 328 16.71 -15.61 -10.31
C PRO A 328 16.39 -17.08 -10.57
#